data_AF-B7FAZ1-F1
#
_entry.id   AF-B7FAZ1-F1
#
_cell.length_a   1.000
_cell.length_b   1.000
_cell.length_c   1.000
_cell.angle_alpha   90.00
_cell.angle_beta   90.00
_cell.angle_gamma   90.00
#
_symmetry.space_group_name_H-M   'P 1'
#
loop_
_entity.id
_entity.type
_entity.pdbx_description
1 polymer ?
#
loop_
_entity_poly.entity_id
_entity_poly.type
_entity_poly.pdbx_seq_one_letter_code
_entity_poly.pdbx_strand_id
1 'polypeptide(L)'
;DDLEQSEFFSETRAANDGVSTQDHDLLALYRAGRFKDFLREAVIARKNIIISGATGSAKTTLSKALIKHIPEHERIISIEDTPELVVPQPNHVRLFYSKGGQGLSGAGPKELLESCLRMRPDR
;
A
#
# COMPACT_ATOMS: atom_id res chain seq x y z
N ASP A 1 32.70 -15.99 2.80
CA ASP A 1 31.41 -16.25 2.14
C ASP A 1 30.98 -14.95 1.47
N ASP A 2 30.42 -14.96 0.26
CA ASP A 2 29.99 -13.77 -0.48
C ASP A 2 28.94 -12.96 0.31
N LEU A 3 28.18 -13.65 1.17
CA LEU A 3 27.20 -13.03 2.09
C LEU A 3 27.86 -12.22 3.21
N GLU A 4 29.04 -12.62 3.67
CA GLU A 4 29.78 -11.87 4.70
C GLU A 4 30.51 -10.66 4.09
N GLN A 5 30.99 -10.78 2.85
CA GLN A 5 31.63 -9.66 2.13
C GLN A 5 30.65 -8.54 1.76
N SER A 6 29.37 -8.85 1.63
CA SER A 6 28.30 -7.89 1.32
C SER A 6 27.67 -7.25 2.56
N GLU A 7 28.22 -7.48 3.76
CA GLU A 7 27.64 -7.04 5.04
C GLU A 7 26.16 -7.42 5.18
N PHE A 8 25.73 -8.52 4.54
CA PHE A 8 24.32 -8.90 4.42
C PHE A 8 23.65 -9.06 5.79
N PHE A 9 24.42 -9.45 6.81
CA PHE A 9 23.93 -9.65 8.17
C PHE A 9 24.10 -8.44 9.09
N SER A 10 24.68 -7.33 8.64
CA SER A 10 25.00 -6.14 9.47
C SER A 10 23.78 -5.52 10.16
N GLU A 11 22.62 -5.55 9.50
CA GLU A 11 21.35 -5.03 10.05
C GLU A 11 20.45 -6.11 10.67
N THR A 12 20.94 -7.36 10.77
CA THR A 12 20.13 -8.46 11.31
C THR A 12 19.84 -8.21 12.79
N ARG A 13 18.56 -8.21 13.15
CA ARG A 13 18.10 -8.08 14.53
C ARG A 13 17.32 -9.32 14.91
N ALA A 14 17.57 -9.82 16.12
CA ALA A 14 16.69 -10.83 16.71
C ALA A 14 15.27 -10.25 16.80
N ALA A 15 14.27 -11.04 16.41
CA ALA A 15 12.89 -10.64 16.56
C ALA A 15 12.59 -10.52 18.06
N ASN A 16 12.29 -9.29 18.50
CA ASN A 16 11.74 -9.05 19.82
C ASN A 16 10.23 -8.88 19.66
N ASP A 17 9.43 -9.47 20.54
CA ASP A 17 7.96 -9.37 20.56
C ASP A 17 7.44 -7.95 20.91
N GLY A 18 8.32 -6.95 20.89
CA GLY A 18 8.01 -5.56 21.18
C GLY A 18 7.44 -4.82 19.97
N VAL A 19 6.57 -3.85 20.26
CA VAL A 19 6.03 -2.91 19.27
C VAL A 19 7.18 -2.09 18.68
N SER A 20 7.23 -1.96 17.35
CA SER A 20 8.28 -1.18 16.69
C SER A 20 8.22 0.30 17.10
N THR A 21 9.34 1.04 17.06
CA THR A 21 9.34 2.49 17.35
C THR A 21 8.31 3.24 16.50
N GLN A 22 8.17 2.85 15.22
CA GLN A 22 7.18 3.43 14.30
C GLN A 22 5.74 3.20 14.78
N ASP A 23 5.43 2.02 15.33
CA ASP A 23 4.11 1.72 15.87
C ASP A 23 3.81 2.51 17.15
N HIS A 24 4.83 2.75 17.98
CA HIS A 24 4.69 3.62 19.15
C HIS A 24 4.33 5.06 18.75
N ASP A 25 5.00 5.61 17.73
CA ASP A 25 4.72 6.96 17.23
C ASP A 25 3.31 7.07 16.64
N LEU A 26 2.90 6.07 15.87
CA LEU A 26 1.53 5.99 15.33
C LEU A 26 0.48 5.94 16.45
N LEU A 27 0.69 5.11 17.47
CA LEU A 27 -0.22 5.03 18.61
C LEU A 27 -0.31 6.36 19.37
N ALA A 28 0.80 7.09 19.49
CA ALA A 28 0.82 8.40 20.13
C ALA A 28 -0.02 9.43 19.34
N LEU A 29 0.13 9.48 18.01
CA LEU A 29 -0.66 10.34 17.13
C LEU A 29 -2.16 10.01 17.22
N TYR A 30 -2.51 8.72 17.21
CA TYR A 30 -3.87 8.25 17.35
C TYR A 30 -4.49 8.65 18.69
N ARG A 31 -3.80 8.38 19.81
CA ARG A 31 -4.27 8.73 21.17
C ARG A 31 -4.41 10.23 21.38
N ALA A 32 -3.61 11.04 20.69
CA ALA A 32 -3.71 12.49 20.71
C ALA A 32 -4.80 13.05 19.78
N GLY A 33 -5.56 12.21 19.08
CA GLY A 33 -6.61 12.64 18.14
C GLY A 33 -6.08 13.29 16.86
N ARG A 34 -4.77 13.18 16.58
CA ARG A 34 -4.12 13.76 15.40
C ARG A 34 -4.28 12.85 14.19
N PHE A 35 -5.53 12.56 13.81
CA PHE A 35 -5.84 11.53 12.81
C PHE A 35 -5.27 11.80 11.41
N LYS A 36 -5.19 13.06 11.00
CA LYS A 36 -4.55 13.44 9.72
C LYS A 36 -3.08 13.01 9.71
N ASP A 37 -2.35 13.34 10.77
CA ASP A 37 -0.94 13.00 10.89
C ASP A 37 -0.76 11.50 11.06
N PHE A 38 -1.59 10.86 11.88
CA PHE A 38 -1.63 9.40 12.03
C PHE A 38 -1.76 8.68 10.68
N LEU A 39 -2.72 9.08 9.84
CA LEU A 39 -2.92 8.48 8.53
C LEU A 39 -1.75 8.74 7.58
N ARG A 40 -1.18 9.96 7.59
CA ARG A 40 0.00 10.28 6.80
C ARG A 40 1.19 9.42 7.20
N GLU A 41 1.51 9.37 8.49
CA GLU A 41 2.61 8.56 9.00
C GLU A 41 2.38 7.06 8.79
N ALA A 42 1.13 6.59 8.87
CA ALA A 42 0.81 5.18 8.58
C ALA A 42 1.12 4.82 7.12
N VAL A 43 0.87 5.74 6.17
CA VAL A 43 1.26 5.55 4.77
C VAL A 43 2.79 5.50 4.64
N ILE A 44 3.51 6.45 5.26
CA ILE A 44 4.97 6.52 5.21
C ILE A 44 5.61 5.27 5.83
N ALA A 45 5.08 4.79 6.96
CA ALA A 45 5.50 3.57 7.64
C ALA A 45 5.04 2.27 6.95
N ARG A 46 4.54 2.35 5.71
CA ARG A 46 4.11 1.21 4.88
C ARG A 46 3.11 0.28 5.58
N LYS A 47 2.22 0.85 6.41
CA LYS A 47 1.15 0.05 7.03
C LYS A 47 0.13 -0.36 5.98
N ASN A 48 -0.41 -1.57 6.14
CA ASN A 48 -1.57 -2.02 5.38
C ASN A 48 -2.82 -1.32 5.92
N ILE A 49 -3.49 -0.54 5.07
CA ILE A 49 -4.64 0.28 5.47
C ILE A 49 -5.89 -0.21 4.73
N ILE A 50 -6.91 -0.58 5.50
CA ILE A 50 -8.23 -0.92 4.98
C ILE A 50 -9.19 0.24 5.28
N ILE A 51 -9.78 0.82 4.23
CA ILE A 51 -10.79 1.87 4.36
C ILE A 51 -12.17 1.24 4.23
N SER A 52 -12.94 1.28 5.31
CA SER A 52 -14.30 0.72 5.40
C SER A 52 -15.35 1.79 5.64
N GLY A 53 -16.58 1.54 5.23
CA GLY A 53 -17.72 2.46 5.32
C GLY A 53 -18.82 2.18 4.31
N ALA A 54 -20.00 2.76 4.53
CA ALA A 54 -21.17 2.59 3.65
C ALA A 54 -20.90 3.06 2.20
N THR A 55 -21.76 2.64 1.25
CA THR A 55 -21.73 3.19 -0.12
C THR A 55 -21.94 4.71 -0.07
N GLY A 56 -21.14 5.47 -0.82
CA GLY A 56 -21.17 6.93 -0.79
C GLY A 56 -20.42 7.61 0.37
N SER A 57 -19.79 6.86 1.29
CA SER A 57 -19.07 7.44 2.44
C SER A 57 -17.68 8.02 2.12
N ALA A 58 -17.43 8.42 0.87
CA ALA A 58 -16.17 9.00 0.41
C ALA A 58 -14.89 8.13 0.57
N LYS A 59 -15.03 6.80 0.61
CA LYS A 59 -13.88 5.86 0.74
C LYS A 59 -12.83 6.10 -0.35
N THR A 60 -13.24 6.12 -1.62
CA THR A 60 -12.31 6.36 -2.74
C THR A 60 -11.66 7.74 -2.62
N THR A 61 -12.39 8.76 -2.16
CA THR A 61 -11.84 10.10 -1.93
C THR A 61 -10.73 10.07 -0.89
N LEU A 62 -10.92 9.34 0.22
CA LEU A 62 -9.88 9.15 1.22
C LEU A 62 -8.69 8.38 0.64
N SER A 63 -8.90 7.28 -0.10
CA SER A 63 -7.83 6.54 -0.77
C SER A 63 -6.97 7.44 -1.66
N LYS A 64 -7.61 8.28 -2.48
CA LYS A 64 -6.92 9.26 -3.35
C LYS A 64 -6.07 10.25 -2.57
N ALA A 65 -6.53 10.67 -1.39
CA ALA A 65 -5.76 11.55 -0.53
C ALA A 65 -4.54 10.84 0.07
N LEU A 66 -4.71 9.60 0.55
CA LEU A 66 -3.63 8.81 1.15
C LEU A 66 -2.54 8.41 0.15
N ILE A 67 -2.92 8.08 -1.09
CA ILE A 67 -1.96 7.73 -2.16
C ILE A 67 -0.95 8.85 -2.43
N LYS A 68 -1.34 10.12 -2.23
CA LYS A 68 -0.44 11.28 -2.39
C LYS A 68 0.66 11.35 -1.33
N HIS A 69 0.52 10.62 -0.23
CA HIS A 69 1.54 10.53 0.81
C HIS A 69 2.54 9.38 0.59
N ILE A 70 2.30 8.53 -0.40
CA ILE A 70 3.23 7.46 -0.76
C ILE A 70 4.48 8.09 -1.42
N PRO A 71 5.71 7.77 -0.98
CA PRO A 71 6.93 8.32 -1.56
C PRO A 71 7.01 8.14 -3.09
N GLU A 72 7.50 9.15 -3.81
CA GLU A 72 7.50 9.19 -5.28
C GLU A 72 8.32 8.08 -5.94
N HIS A 73 9.30 7.53 -5.24
CA HIS A 73 10.20 6.48 -5.75
C HIS A 73 9.60 5.07 -5.67
N GLU A 74 8.47 4.90 -4.97
CA GLU A 74 7.82 3.60 -4.83
C GLU A 74 7.04 3.23 -6.11
N ARG A 75 7.14 1.97 -6.51
CA ARG A 75 6.38 1.38 -7.61
C ARG A 75 5.01 0.93 -7.14
N ILE A 76 3.97 1.48 -7.75
CA ILE A 76 2.58 1.25 -7.33
C ILE A 76 1.81 0.45 -8.38
N ILE A 77 1.04 -0.55 -7.96
CA ILE A 77 0.09 -1.22 -8.85
C ILE A 77 -1.33 -1.03 -8.33
N SER A 78 -2.20 -0.40 -9.13
CA SER A 78 -3.63 -0.33 -8.81
C SER A 78 -4.39 -1.46 -9.51
N ILE A 79 -5.37 -2.04 -8.82
CA ILE A 79 -6.32 -3.01 -9.38
C ILE A 79 -7.72 -2.45 -9.17
N GLU A 80 -8.43 -2.17 -10.27
CA GLU A 80 -9.73 -1.48 -10.23
C GLU A 80 -10.70 -2.12 -11.23
N ASP A 81 -12.01 -2.14 -10.92
CA ASP A 81 -13.03 -2.46 -11.92
C ASP A 81 -13.41 -1.22 -12.74
N THR A 82 -13.51 -0.08 -12.08
CA THR A 82 -13.75 1.24 -12.69
C THR A 82 -12.54 2.13 -12.38
N PRO A 83 -11.96 2.83 -13.39
CA PRO A 83 -10.80 3.67 -13.18
C PRO A 83 -11.14 4.91 -12.33
N GLU A 84 -10.92 4.84 -11.02
CA GLU A 84 -11.18 5.95 -10.11
C GLU A 84 -9.90 6.56 -9.57
N LEU A 85 -8.91 5.75 -9.20
CA LEU A 85 -7.68 6.17 -8.55
C LEU A 85 -6.77 6.96 -9.50
N VAL A 86 -6.18 8.03 -8.96
CA VAL A 86 -5.12 8.81 -9.60
C VAL A 86 -3.84 8.52 -8.82
N VAL A 87 -2.90 7.86 -9.47
CA VAL A 87 -1.61 7.47 -8.89
C VAL A 87 -0.55 8.47 -9.40
N PRO A 88 -0.06 9.39 -8.55
CA PRO A 88 0.90 10.41 -8.98
C PRO A 88 2.32 9.87 -9.15
N GLN A 89 2.65 8.71 -8.57
CA GLN A 89 3.99 8.11 -8.65
C GLN A 89 4.37 7.82 -10.11
N PRO A 90 5.56 8.21 -10.59
CA PRO A 90 5.96 8.00 -11.98
C PRO A 90 6.00 6.53 -12.39
N ASN A 91 6.41 5.65 -11.47
CA ASN A 91 6.48 4.21 -11.70
C ASN A 91 5.20 3.53 -11.21
N HIS A 92 4.17 3.50 -12.06
CA HIS A 92 2.94 2.81 -11.71
C HIS A 92 2.37 1.98 -12.86
N VAL A 93 1.60 0.96 -12.50
CA VAL A 93 0.79 0.18 -13.43
C VAL A 93 -0.66 0.18 -12.94
N ARG A 94 -1.60 0.33 -13.87
CA ARG A 94 -3.03 0.27 -13.59
C ARG A 94 -3.60 -0.97 -14.26
N LEU A 95 -4.10 -1.90 -13.46
CA LEU A 95 -4.73 -3.13 -13.90
C LEU A 95 -6.23 -3.00 -13.74
N PHE A 96 -6.97 -3.42 -14.79
CA PHE A 96 -8.43 -3.34 -14.81
C PHE A 96 -9.05 -4.70 -15.05
N TYR A 97 -10.18 -4.96 -14.39
CA TYR A 97 -10.99 -6.16 -14.63
C TYR A 97 -12.45 -5.79 -14.87
N SER A 98 -13.16 -6.61 -15.64
CA SER A 98 -14.60 -6.43 -15.85
C SER A 98 -15.38 -7.22 -14.81
N LYS A 99 -16.19 -6.54 -13.98
CA LYS A 99 -17.22 -7.23 -13.21
C LYS A 99 -18.23 -7.88 -14.17
N GLY A 100 -18.60 -9.14 -13.90
CA GLY A 100 -19.64 -9.84 -14.67
C GLY A 100 -19.24 -10.35 -16.06
N GLY A 101 -17.94 -10.46 -16.38
CA GLY A 101 -17.47 -11.17 -17.58
C GLY A 101 -17.77 -10.50 -18.92
N GLN A 102 -18.11 -9.20 -18.93
CA GLN A 102 -18.39 -8.44 -20.16
C GLN A 102 -17.11 -8.02 -20.92
N GLY A 103 -15.94 -8.15 -20.29
CA GLY A 103 -14.64 -7.87 -20.89
C GLY A 103 -14.09 -9.05 -21.70
N LEU A 104 -13.16 -8.75 -22.62
CA LEU A 104 -12.49 -9.75 -23.46
C LEU A 104 -11.62 -10.75 -22.66
N SER A 105 -11.17 -10.35 -21.46
CA SER A 105 -10.41 -11.21 -20.55
C SER A 105 -11.29 -11.73 -19.42
N GLY A 106 -11.23 -13.03 -19.13
CA GLY A 106 -11.87 -13.63 -17.95
C GLY A 106 -11.13 -13.40 -16.62
N ALA A 107 -10.07 -12.59 -16.60
CA ALA A 107 -9.29 -12.30 -15.40
C ALA A 107 -10.08 -11.38 -14.44
N GLY A 108 -10.23 -11.83 -13.19
CA GLY A 108 -10.82 -11.07 -12.10
C GLY A 108 -9.75 -10.44 -11.20
N PRO A 109 -10.17 -9.83 -10.07
CA PRO A 109 -9.25 -9.15 -9.17
C PRO A 109 -8.21 -10.10 -8.55
N LYS A 110 -8.55 -11.39 -8.39
CA LYS A 110 -7.64 -12.40 -7.86
C LYS A 110 -6.48 -12.68 -8.83
N GLU A 111 -6.79 -12.92 -10.10
CA GLU A 111 -5.80 -13.20 -11.14
C GLU A 111 -4.87 -12.00 -11.36
N LEU A 112 -5.42 -10.79 -11.28
CA LEU A 112 -4.62 -9.56 -11.34
C LEU A 112 -3.69 -9.43 -10.12
N LEU A 113 -4.16 -9.76 -8.92
CA LEU A 113 -3.33 -9.75 -7.72
C LEU A 113 -2.19 -10.77 -7.80
N GLU A 114 -2.47 -11.97 -8.31
CA GLU A 114 -1.44 -13.00 -8.56
C GLU A 114 -0.40 -12.53 -9.58
N SER A 115 -0.83 -11.79 -10.62
CA SER A 115 0.08 -11.18 -11.60
C SER A 115 1.02 -10.17 -10.94
N CYS A 116 0.53 -9.34 -10.00
CA CYS A 116 1.34 -8.34 -9.29
C CYS A 116 2.54 -8.95 -8.56
N LEU A 117 2.46 -10.20 -8.09
CA LEU A 117 3.57 -10.89 -7.42
C LEU A 117 4.82 -11.06 -8.31
N ARG A 118 4.65 -11.00 -9.64
CA ARG A 118 5.73 -11.08 -10.63
C ARG A 118 6.17 -9.72 -11.17
N MET A 119 5.50 -8.64 -10.76
CA MET A 119 5.73 -7.29 -11.27
C MET A 119 6.59 -6.43 -10.32
N ARG A 120 7.01 -7.00 -9.19
CA ARG A 120 7.85 -6.35 -8.16
C ARG A 120 7.31 -4.97 -7.73
N PRO A 121 6.04 -4.86 -7.30
CA PRO A 121 5.52 -3.63 -6.71
C PRO A 121 6.17 -3.36 -5.36
N ASP A 122 6.23 -2.09 -4.97
CA ASP A 122 6.40 -1.68 -3.57
C ASP A 122 5.04 -1.71 -2.84
N ARG A 123 3.94 -1.39 -3.54
CA ARG A 123 2.55 -1.45 -3.05
C ARG A 123 1.54 -1.93 -4.09
#